data_AF-A0A7V0WXP4-F1
#
_entry.id   AF-A0A7V0WXP4-F1
#
_cell.length_a   1.000
_cell.length_b   1.000
_cell.length_c   1.000
_cell.angle_alpha   90.00
_cell.angle_beta   90.00
_cell.angle_gamma   90.00
#
_symmetry.space_group_name_H-M   'P 1'
#
loop_
_entity.id
_entity.type
_entity.pdbx_description
1 polymer ?
#
loop_
_entity_poly.entity_id
_entity_poly.type
_entity_poly.pdbx_seq_one_letter_code
_entity_poly.pdbx_strand_id
1 'polypeptide(L)' 'LLARIAEHKTGKSWASIRREMNRLMIGKFTIDKNTIFQLTELTPAQQEILRRLGIKEPASIVDIQ' A
#
# COMPACT_ATOMS: atom_id res chain seq x y z
N LEU A 1 0.81 20.52 0.68
CA LEU A 1 -0.42 20.41 1.50
C LEU A 1 -0.84 18.96 1.79
N LEU A 2 -0.85 18.05 0.79
CA LEU A 2 -1.25 16.64 0.99
C LEU A 2 -0.50 15.91 2.12
N ALA A 3 0.82 16.04 2.19
CA ALA A 3 1.62 15.46 3.26
C ALA A 3 1.11 15.89 4.65
N ARG A 4 0.75 17.17 4.81
CA ARG A 4 0.28 17.71 6.10
C ARG A 4 -1.10 17.19 6.49
N ILE A 5 -1.99 16.97 5.52
CA ILE A 5 -3.28 16.31 5.73
C ILE A 5 -3.06 14.87 6.20
N ALA A 6 -2.13 14.16 5.56
CA ALA A 6 -1.81 12.79 5.94
C ALA A 6 -1.22 12.72 7.35
N GLU A 7 -0.34 13.64 7.71
CA GLU A 7 0.20 13.77 9.08
C GLU A 7 -0.91 14.04 10.11
N HIS A 8 -1.82 14.98 9.83
CA HIS A 8 -2.92 15.32 10.73
C HIS A 8 -3.91 14.15 10.92
N LYS A 9 -4.28 13.46 9.83
CA LYS A 9 -5.20 12.33 9.89
C LYS A 9 -4.59 11.09 10.56
N THR A 10 -3.29 10.85 10.35
CA THR A 10 -2.63 9.63 10.85
C THR A 10 -1.96 9.82 12.21
N GLY A 11 -1.61 11.05 12.60
CA GLY A 11 -0.80 11.35 13.77
C GLY A 11 0.67 10.95 13.63
N LYS A 12 1.12 10.60 12.42
CA LYS A 12 2.51 10.20 12.11
C LYS A 12 3.18 11.27 11.26
N SER A 13 4.51 11.39 11.35
CA SER A 13 5.26 12.28 10.43
C SER A 13 5.21 11.76 9.00
N TRP A 14 5.29 12.66 8.03
CA TRP A 14 5.28 12.30 6.62
C TRP A 14 6.42 11.35 6.25
N ALA A 15 7.60 11.52 6.85
CA ALA A 15 8.72 10.62 6.66
C ALA A 15 8.39 9.18 7.09
N SER A 16 7.69 9.00 8.20
CA SER A 16 7.27 7.69 8.70
C SER A 16 6.22 7.05 7.79
N ILE A 17 5.20 7.82 7.40
CA ILE A 17 4.15 7.38 6.47
C ILE A 17 4.77 6.94 5.14
N ARG A 18 5.60 7.80 4.54
CA ARG A 18 6.29 7.52 3.28
C ARG A 18 7.16 6.28 3.36
N ARG A 19 7.94 6.12 4.44
CA ARG A 19 8.79 4.94 4.63
C ARG A 19 7.97 3.67 4.68
N GLU A 20 6.85 3.67 5.40
CA GLU A 20 6.02 2.47 5.55
C GLU A 20 5.27 2.13 4.26
N MET A 21 4.73 3.14 3.57
CA MET A 21 4.03 2.94 2.29
C MET A 21 4.98 2.58 1.15
N ASN A 22 6.23 3.06 1.16
CA ASN A 22 7.25 2.67 0.16
C ASN A 22 7.65 1.19 0.23
N ARG A 23 7.31 0.47 1.31
CA ARG A 23 7.59 -0.96 1.46
C ARG A 23 6.55 -1.84 0.77
N LEU A 24 5.41 -1.27 0.36
CA LEU A 24 4.47 -1.98 -0.52
C LEU A 24 5.15 -2.19 -1.86
N MET A 25 5.41 -3.46 -2.17
CA MET A 25 5.98 -3.86 -3.45
C MET A 25 4.92 -4.65 -4.23
N ILE A 26 4.88 -4.44 -5.54
CA ILE A 26 4.11 -5.28 -6.46
C ILE A 26 5.04 -6.41 -6.90
N GLY A 27 4.76 -7.62 -6.42
CA GLY A 27 5.41 -8.83 -6.92
C GLY A 27 4.82 -9.18 -8.29
N LYS A 28 5.68 -9.33 -9.29
CA LYS A 28 5.32 -9.90 -10.58
C LYS A 28 5.68 -11.37 -10.55
N PHE A 29 4.68 -12.23 -10.59
CA PHE A 29 4.83 -13.68 -10.67
C PHE A 29 4.47 -14.13 -12.08
N THR A 30 5.37 -14.86 -12.73
CA THR A 30 5.09 -15.50 -14.02
C THR A 30 4.90 -16.99 -13.75
N ILE A 31 3.70 -17.52 -13.99
CA ILE A 31 3.41 -18.95 -13.89
C ILE A 31 2.98 -19.40 -15.29
N ASP A 32 3.77 -20.30 -15.88
CA ASP A 32 3.62 -20.79 -17.25
C ASP A 32 3.47 -19.67 -18.29
N LYS A 33 2.24 -19.36 -18.73
CA LYS A 33 1.90 -18.32 -19.71
C LYS A 33 1.22 -17.09 -19.09
N ASN A 34 0.90 -17.12 -17.80
CA ASN A 34 0.14 -16.09 -17.13
C ASN A 34 1.06 -15.22 -16.29
N THR A 35 0.87 -13.91 -16.39
CA THR A 35 1.52 -12.93 -15.50
C THR A 35 0.54 -12.54 -14.42
N ILE A 36 0.86 -12.86 -13.17
CA ILE A 36 0.09 -12.46 -11.99
C ILE A 36 0.84 -11.31 -11.32
N PHE A 37 0.13 -10.20 -11.10
CA PHE A 37 0.60 -9.10 -10.27
C PHE A 37 -0.02 -9.24 -8.89
N GLN A 38 0.81 -9.54 -7.89
CA GLN A 38 0.38 -9.69 -6.51
C GLN A 38 1.03 -8.62 -5.63
N LEU A 39 0.21 -7.86 -4.90
CA LEU A 39 0.72 -6.98 -3.85
C LEU A 39 1.19 -7.83 -2.66
N THR A 40 2.33 -7.45 -2.08
CA THR A 40 2.73 -7.96 -0.76
C THR A 40 1.62 -7.71 0.26
N GLU A 41 1.37 -8.66 1.15
CA GLU A 41 0.39 -8.49 2.22
C GLU A 41 0.66 -7.21 3.01
N LEU A 42 -0.39 -6.42 3.24
CA LEU A 42 -0.30 -5.16 3.95
C LEU A 42 0.08 -5.43 5.40
N THR A 43 1.10 -4.73 5.90
CA THR A 43 1.42 -4.76 7.33
C THR A 43 0.28 -4.08 8.12
N PRO A 44 0.08 -4.42 9.41
CA PRO A 44 -0.91 -3.73 10.25
C PRO A 44 -0.70 -2.21 10.30
N ALA A 45 0.55 -1.76 10.18
CA ALA A 45 0.88 -0.34 10.12
C ALA A 45 0.41 0.32 8.81
N GLN A 46 0.53 -0.37 7.67
CA GLN A 46 0.03 0.11 6.38
C GLN A 46 -1.50 0.13 6.34
N GLN A 47 -2.16 -0.91 6.86
CA GLN A 47 -3.63 -0.95 6.97
C GLN A 47 -4.15 0.21 7.81
N GLU A 48 -3.54 0.49 8.97
CA GLU A 48 -3.96 1.60 9.82
C GLU A 48 -3.74 2.97 9.13
N ILE A 49 -2.65 3.14 8.37
CA ILE A 49 -2.42 4.35 7.57
C ILE A 49 -3.53 4.52 6.52
N LEU A 50 -3.82 3.48 5.73
CA LEU A 50 -4.85 3.52 4.70
C LEU A 50 -6.24 3.79 5.30
N ARG A 51 -6.59 3.11 6.39
CA ARG A 51 -7.85 3.28 7.11
C ARG A 51 -8.03 4.72 7.62
N ARG A 52 -7.00 5.31 8.26
CA ARG A 52 -7.06 6.71 8.74
C ARG A 52 -7.14 7.73 7.62
N LEU A 53 -6.57 7.42 6.46
CA LEU A 53 -6.66 8.27 5.29
C LEU A 53 -8.00 8.13 4.54
N GLY A 54 -8.78 7.09 4.85
CA GLY A 54 -10.02 6.76 4.14
C GLY A 54 -9.76 6.18 2.75
N ILE A 55 -8.59 5.55 2.55
CA ILE A 55 -8.19 4.93 1.28
C ILE A 55 -8.51 3.45 1.37
N LYS A 56 -9.20 2.91 0.36
CA LYS A 56 -9.47 1.48 0.27
C LYS A 56 -8.16 0.71 0.12
N GLU A 57 -8.05 -0.42 0.81
CA GLU A 57 -6.88 -1.30 0.66
C GLU A 57 -6.74 -1.73 -0.81
N PRO A 58 -5.52 -1.64 -1.39
CA PRO A 58 -5.29 -2.09 -2.75
C PRO A 58 -5.56 -3.61 -2.83
N ALA A 59 -6.24 -4.04 -3.90
CA ALA A 59 -6.58 -5.44 -4.09
C ALA A 59 -5.30 -6.27 -4.26
N SER A 60 -5.19 -7.39 -3.53
CA SER A 60 -3.98 -8.22 -3.55
C SER A 60 -3.67 -8.84 -4.90
N ILE A 61 -4.66 -8.98 -5.80
CA ILE A 61 -4.51 -9.52 -7.16
C ILE A 61 -4.90 -8.43 -8.14
N VAL A 62 -3.95 -7.98 -8.96
CA VAL A 62 -4.13 -6.83 -9.85
C VAL A 62 -4.48 -7.26 -11.29
N ASP A 63 -4.08 -8.45 -11.75
CA ASP A 63 -4.50 -8.97 -13.06
C ASP A 63 -4.23 -10.47 -13.23
N ILE A 64 -5.03 -11.12 -14.09
CA ILE A 64 -4.78 -12.45 -14.66
C ILE A 64 -5.02 -12.32 -16.16
N GLN A 65 -3.95 -12.16 -16.94
CA GLN A 65 -4.00 -12.23 -18.41
C GLN A 65 -3.88 -13.67 -18.88
#